data_AF-A0A519TA82-F1
#
_entry.id   AF-A0A519TA82-F1
#
_cell.length_a   1.000
_cell.length_b   1.000
_cell.length_c   1.000
_cell.angle_alpha   90.00
_cell.angle_beta   90.00
_cell.angle_gamma   90.00
#
_symmetry.space_group_name_H-M   'P 1'
#
loop_
_entity.id
_entity.type
_entity.pdbx_description
1 polymer ?
#
loop_
_entity_poly.entity_id
_entity_poly.type
_entity_poly.pdbx_seq_one_letter_code
_entity_poly.pdbx_strand_id
1 'polypeptide(L)' 'MEDIKATVLAYLRKGEKQEASVSALDRYLVYVKKEEVFVGGNLLAVIQEMINDGVISKGTGSVIKLTEKGKKL' A
#
# COMPACT_ATOMS: atom_id res chain seq x y z
N MET A 1 -4.77 7.59 -10.37
CA MET A 1 -4.71 6.48 -9.40
C MET A 1 -3.42 5.67 -9.48
N GLU A 2 -2.83 5.52 -10.67
CA GLU A 2 -1.54 4.82 -10.90
C GLU A 2 -0.41 5.28 -9.95
N ASP A 3 -0.35 6.59 -9.68
CA ASP A 3 0.55 7.23 -8.71
C ASP A 3 0.49 6.65 -7.29
N ILE A 4 -0.70 6.30 -6.81
CA ILE A 4 -0.88 5.75 -5.46
C ILE A 4 -0.36 4.31 -5.43
N LYS A 5 -0.69 3.48 -6.44
CA LYS A 5 -0.17 2.11 -6.56
C LYS A 5 1.35 2.08 -6.54
N ALA A 6 1.99 2.96 -7.31
CA ALA A 6 3.44 3.09 -7.33
C ALA A 6 4.01 3.50 -5.96
N THR A 7 3.35 4.43 -5.27
CA THR A 7 3.78 4.88 -3.93
C THR A 7 3.63 3.76 -2.88
N VAL A 8 2.53 2.99 -2.93
CA VAL A 8 2.32 1.82 -2.06
C VAL A 8 3.39 0.76 -2.29
N LEU A 9 3.70 0.44 -3.56
CA LEU A 9 4.77 -0.49 -3.92
C LEU A 9 6.12 -0.03 -3.41
N ALA A 10 6.47 1.25 -3.65
CA ALA A 10 7.74 1.83 -3.20
C ALA A 10 7.86 1.80 -1.67
N TYR A 11 6.77 2.06 -0.94
CA TYR A 11 6.75 2.00 0.51
C TYR A 11 6.98 0.58 1.02
N LEU A 12 6.23 -0.41 0.51
CA LEU A 12 6.38 -1.80 0.92
C LEU A 12 7.77 -2.34 0.60
N ARG A 13 8.38 -1.96 -0.53
CA ARG A 13 9.75 -2.39 -0.89
C ARG A 13 10.84 -1.89 0.06
N LYS A 14 10.62 -0.75 0.72
CA LYS A 14 11.56 -0.19 1.70
C LYS A 14 11.52 -0.89 3.04
N GLY A 15 10.43 -1.58 3.37
CA GLY A 15 10.30 -2.32 4.63
C GLY A 15 11.10 -3.62 4.62
N GLU A 16 11.85 -3.91 5.67
CA GLU A 16 12.67 -5.13 5.79
C GLU A 16 11.87 -6.42 5.56
N LYS A 17 10.61 -6.45 6.02
CA LYS A 17 9.69 -7.59 5.87
C LYS A 17 8.75 -7.45 4.69
N GLN A 18 8.87 -6.37 3.92
CA GLN A 18 7.99 -6.03 2.81
C GLN A 18 6.50 -6.08 3.15
N GLU A 19 6.18 -5.71 4.39
CA GLU A 19 4.85 -5.65 4.96
C GLU A 19 4.66 -4.32 5.69
N ALA A 20 3.43 -3.86 5.75
CA ALA A 20 3.05 -2.69 6.53
C ALA A 20 1.60 -2.77 6.99
N SER A 21 1.28 -2.07 8.07
CA SER A 21 -0.12 -1.82 8.40
C SER A 21 -0.69 -0.75 7.46
N VAL A 22 -1.96 -0.90 7.09
CA VAL A 22 -2.68 0.10 6.27
C VAL A 22 -2.61 1.48 6.92
N SER A 23 -2.70 1.57 8.25
CA SER A 23 -2.58 2.84 8.98
C SER A 23 -1.19 3.48 8.91
N ALA A 24 -0.12 2.68 8.82
CA ALA A 24 1.24 3.23 8.61
C ALA A 24 1.41 3.78 7.19
N LEU A 25 0.87 3.04 6.21
CA LEU A 25 0.85 3.46 4.80
C LEU A 25 0.01 4.74 4.59
N ASP A 26 -1.14 4.84 5.22
CA ASP A 26 -2.02 6.02 5.17
C ASP A 26 -1.30 7.28 5.67
N ARG A 27 -0.65 7.20 6.84
CA ARG A 27 0.18 8.29 7.37
C ARG A 27 1.35 8.66 6.45
N TYR A 28 1.99 7.66 5.84
CA TYR A 28 3.08 7.90 4.89
C TYR A 28 2.58 8.65 3.64
N LEU A 29 1.43 8.25 3.10
CA LEU A 29 0.85 8.89 1.92
C LEU A 29 0.46 10.35 2.19
N VAL A 30 -0.14 10.64 3.34
CA VAL A 30 -0.43 12.03 3.78
C VAL A 30 0.86 12.85 3.82
N TYR A 31 1.93 12.30 4.41
CA TYR A 31 3.21 13.00 4.53
C TYR A 31 3.89 13.25 3.17
N VAL A 32 3.90 12.25 2.28
CA VAL A 32 4.63 12.31 1.00
C VAL A 32 3.90 13.12 -0.06
N LYS A 33 2.57 12.97 -0.15
CA LYS A 33 1.77 13.69 -1.14
C LYS A 33 1.40 15.10 -0.67
N LYS A 34 1.70 15.47 0.58
CA LYS A 34 1.39 16.79 1.20
C LYS A 34 -0.09 17.17 1.06
N GLU A 35 -0.98 16.19 1.06
CA GLU A 35 -2.41 16.44 0.92
C GLU A 35 -3.06 16.59 2.30
N GLU A 36 -3.91 17.61 2.47
CA GLU A 36 -4.50 17.99 3.75
C GLU A 36 -5.43 16.91 4.34
N VAL A 37 -5.98 16.03 3.50
CA VAL A 37 -6.91 14.98 3.92
C VAL A 37 -6.79 13.77 2.99
N PHE A 38 -6.20 12.67 3.45
CA PHE A 38 -6.53 11.36 2.87
C PHE A 38 -6.83 10.39 4.00
N VAL A 39 -8.12 10.09 4.16
CA VAL A 39 -8.63 9.19 5.20
C VAL A 39 -9.55 8.18 4.52
N GLY A 40 -9.06 6.94 4.40
CA GLY A 40 -9.90 5.74 4.27
C GLY A 40 -10.27 5.30 2.85
N GLY A 41 -11.18 5.99 2.17
CA GLY A 41 -11.91 5.41 1.03
C GLY A 41 -11.05 5.03 -0.19
N ASN A 42 -10.20 5.97 -0.64
CA ASN A 42 -9.43 5.79 -1.88
C ASN A 42 -8.25 4.83 -1.70
N LEU A 43 -7.59 4.86 -0.53
CA LEU A 43 -6.50 3.94 -0.22
C LEU A 43 -7.00 2.49 -0.11
N LEU A 44 -8.14 2.28 0.55
CA LEU A 44 -8.71 0.94 0.67
C LEU A 44 -9.12 0.38 -0.69
N ALA A 45 -9.68 1.20 -1.59
CA ALA A 45 -9.98 0.80 -2.96
C ALA A 45 -8.70 0.39 -3.72
N VAL A 46 -7.64 1.19 -3.65
CA VAL A 46 -6.35 0.88 -4.29
C VAL A 46 -5.72 -0.40 -3.72
N ILE A 47 -5.77 -0.59 -2.41
CA ILE A 47 -5.30 -1.82 -1.77
C ILE A 47 -6.12 -3.02 -2.27
N GLN A 48 -7.44 -2.89 -2.34
CA GLN A 48 -8.31 -3.96 -2.83
C GLN A 48 -8.01 -4.30 -4.29
N GLU A 49 -7.79 -3.31 -5.15
CA GLU A 49 -7.34 -3.53 -6.52
C GLU A 49 -6.01 -4.26 -6.57
N MET A 50 -5.01 -3.83 -5.80
CA MET A 50 -3.70 -4.48 -5.77
C MET A 50 -3.75 -5.91 -5.21
N ILE A 51 -4.71 -6.21 -4.32
CA ILE A 51 -5.00 -7.57 -3.86
C ILE A 51 -5.60 -8.39 -5.00
N ASN A 52 -6.59 -7.85 -5.71
CA ASN A 52 -7.22 -8.51 -6.86
C ASN A 52 -6.21 -8.78 -7.98
N ASP A 53 -5.28 -7.83 -8.20
CA ASP A 53 -4.19 -7.96 -9.16
C ASP A 53 -3.10 -8.95 -8.68
N GLY A 54 -3.19 -9.45 -7.44
CA GLY A 54 -2.22 -10.38 -6.84
C GLY A 54 -0.86 -9.74 -6.57
N VAL A 55 -0.77 -8.41 -6.52
CA VAL A 55 0.46 -7.65 -6.27
C VAL A 55 0.78 -7.58 -4.78
N ILE A 56 -0.25 -7.52 -3.95
CA ILE A 56 -0.15 -7.59 -2.49
C ILE A 56 -1.13 -8.63 -1.93
N SER A 57 -0.88 -9.13 -0.72
CA SER A 57 -1.77 -10.02 0.00
C SER A 57 -2.16 -9.45 1.36
N LYS A 58 -3.31 -9.88 1.87
CA LYS A 58 -3.78 -9.51 3.20
C LYS A 58 -3.10 -10.39 4.26
N GLY A 59 -2.46 -9.75 5.23
CA GLY A 59 -1.88 -10.38 6.40
C GLY A 59 -2.84 -10.37 7.60
N THR A 60 -2.30 -10.61 8.79
CA THR A 60 -3.07 -10.56 10.03
C THR A 60 -3.54 -9.14 10.35
N GLY A 61 -4.82 -8.97 10.67
CA GLY A 61 -5.40 -7.66 10.98
C GLY A 61 -5.42 -6.72 9.78
N SER A 62 -4.86 -5.52 9.95
CA SER A 62 -4.73 -4.49 8.91
C SER A 62 -3.36 -4.50 8.22
N VAL A 63 -2.62 -5.61 8.27
CA VAL A 63 -1.33 -5.74 7.59
C VAL A 63 -1.53 -6.15 6.14
N ILE A 64 -0.78 -5.54 5.23
CA ILE A 64 -0.64 -5.93 3.83
C ILE A 64 0.81 -6.30 3.54
N LYS A 65 1.03 -7.25 2.63
CA LYS A 65 2.36 -7.77 2.28
C LYS A 65 2.56 -7.80 0.77
N LEU A 66 3.78 -7.56 0.31
CA LEU A 66 4.17 -7.77 -1.09
C LEU A 66 4.15 -9.27 -1.44
N THR A 67 3.52 -9.61 -2.57
CA THR A 67 3.63 -10.95 -3.15
C THR A 67 4.88 -11.08 -4.02
N GLU A 68 5.21 -12.30 -4.45
CA GLU A 68 6.27 -12.52 -5.44
C GLU A 68 6.01 -11.79 -6.77
N LYS A 69 4.75 -11.61 -7.16
CA LYS A 69 4.38 -10.79 -8.33
C LYS A 69 4.72 -9.32 -8.08
N GLY A 70 4.30 -8.78 -6.94
CA GLY A 70 4.55 -7.37 -6.61
C GLY A 70 6.03 -7.03 -6.42
N LYS A 71 6.86 -8.01 -6.04
CA LYS A 71 8.32 -7.84 -5.96
C LYS A 71 9.00 -7.64 -7.32
N LYS A 72 8.38 -8.13 -8.41
CA LYS A 72 8.94 -8.15 -9.77
C LYS A 72 8.49 -6.97 -10.66
N LEU A 73 7.51 -6.18 -10.20
CA LEU A 73 7.02 -4.99 -10.92
C LEU A 73 7.99 -3.79 -10.82
#